data_AF-Q46AK1-F1
#
_entry.id   AF-Q46AK1-F1
#
_cell.length_a   1.000
_cell.length_b   1.000
_cell.length_c   1.000
_cell.angle_alpha   90.00
_cell.angle_beta   90.00
_cell.angle_gamma   90.00
#
_symmetry.space_group_name_H-M   'P 1'
#
loop_
_entity.id
_entity.type
_entity.pdbx_description
1 polymer ?
#
loop_
_entity_poly.entity_id
_entity_poly.type
_entity_poly.pdbx_seq_one_letter_code
_entity_poly.pdbx_strand_id
1 'polypeptide(L)'
;MDNLNIHVPGVLYETFPPAKAKALWDRFEFVYTPKNGSWLNIAEIELNVLSGQYLKRRMDNIENVRKEILAWQNYRNNKNSKVNWQFTTDDARIKLSRIYPTIED
;
A
#
# COMPACT_ATOMS: atom_id res chain seq x y z
N MET A 1 -5.29 0.13 -2.28
CA MET A 1 -5.07 -1.28 -1.86
C MET A 1 -4.41 -2.01 -3.02
N ASP A 2 -3.48 -2.93 -2.79
CA ASP A 2 -2.94 -3.73 -3.90
C ASP A 2 -3.99 -4.72 -4.44
N ASN A 3 -3.66 -5.45 -5.51
CA ASN A 3 -4.57 -6.38 -6.19
C ASN A 3 -4.43 -7.84 -5.72
N LEU A 4 -3.95 -8.09 -4.50
CA LEU A 4 -3.92 -9.44 -3.96
C LEU A 4 -5.35 -10.02 -3.91
N ASN A 5 -5.49 -11.31 -4.21
CA ASN A 5 -6.80 -11.98 -4.30
C ASN A 5 -7.64 -11.89 -3.02
N ILE A 6 -7.02 -11.75 -1.85
CA ILE A 6 -7.69 -11.56 -0.56
C ILE A 6 -8.04 -10.10 -0.24
N HIS A 7 -7.64 -9.15 -1.07
CA HIS A 7 -7.95 -7.74 -0.90
C HIS A 7 -9.27 -7.36 -1.57
N VAL A 8 -10.31 -8.16 -1.35
CA VAL A 8 -11.66 -7.91 -1.87
C VAL A 8 -12.66 -7.76 -0.73
N PRO A 9 -13.72 -6.94 -0.87
CA PRO A 9 -14.70 -6.72 0.20
C PRO A 9 -15.33 -8.01 0.73
N GLY A 10 -15.45 -9.04 -0.12
CA GLY A 10 -15.98 -10.36 0.24
C GLY A 10 -15.25 -11.03 1.41
N VAL A 11 -13.93 -10.80 1.57
CA VAL A 11 -13.14 -11.41 2.66
C VAL A 11 -13.60 -10.95 4.05
N LEU A 12 -14.25 -9.78 4.15
CA LEU A 12 -14.85 -9.34 5.40
C LEU A 12 -15.97 -10.28 5.86
N TYR A 13 -16.73 -10.87 4.93
CA TYR A 13 -17.82 -11.82 5.22
C TYR A 13 -17.29 -13.22 5.54
N GLU A 14 -16.10 -13.56 5.07
CA GLU A 14 -15.42 -14.81 5.46
C GLU A 14 -14.88 -14.72 6.90
N THR A 15 -14.54 -13.50 7.35
CA THR A 15 -13.88 -13.27 8.66
C THR A 15 -14.86 -12.86 9.77
N PHE A 16 -15.92 -12.12 9.44
CA PHE A 16 -16.83 -11.52 10.43
C PHE A 16 -18.29 -11.90 10.17
N PRO A 17 -19.14 -11.88 11.23
CA PRO A 17 -20.59 -12.02 11.05
C PRO A 17 -21.14 -10.97 10.06
N PRO A 18 -22.19 -11.30 9.28
CA PRO A 18 -22.64 -10.46 8.17
C PRO A 18 -22.91 -8.99 8.53
N ALA A 19 -23.53 -8.73 9.69
CA ALA A 19 -23.81 -7.38 10.15
C ALA A 19 -22.52 -6.56 10.40
N LYS A 20 -21.49 -7.19 10.97
CA LYS A 20 -20.18 -6.55 11.21
C LYS A 20 -19.40 -6.37 9.91
N ALA A 21 -19.42 -7.37 9.03
CA ALA A 21 -18.77 -7.29 7.72
C ALA A 21 -19.33 -6.13 6.89
N LYS A 22 -20.66 -6.02 6.79
CA LYS A 22 -21.34 -4.93 6.08
C LYS A 22 -21.01 -3.57 6.68
N ALA A 23 -21.07 -3.44 8.01
CA ALA A 23 -20.73 -2.20 8.70
C ALA A 23 -19.27 -1.77 8.51
N LEU A 24 -18.34 -2.71 8.30
CA LEU A 24 -16.95 -2.40 7.94
C LEU A 24 -16.82 -2.00 6.47
N TRP A 25 -17.46 -2.73 5.57
CA TRP A 25 -17.45 -2.40 4.14
C TRP A 25 -17.99 -0.98 3.90
N ASP A 26 -19.08 -0.61 4.55
CA ASP A 26 -19.71 0.71 4.38
C ASP A 26 -18.86 1.90 4.86
N ARG A 27 -17.74 1.65 5.55
CA ARG A 27 -16.83 2.70 6.02
C ARG A 27 -15.74 3.06 5.02
N PHE A 28 -15.50 2.24 3.99
CA PHE A 28 -14.35 2.38 3.11
C PHE A 28 -14.73 2.31 1.64
N GLU A 29 -14.16 3.21 0.86
CA GLU A 29 -14.08 3.05 -0.59
C GLU A 29 -12.80 2.30 -0.95
N PHE A 30 -12.94 1.18 -1.65
CA PHE A 30 -11.79 0.38 -2.08
C PHE A 30 -11.22 0.95 -3.39
N VAL A 31 -10.16 1.75 -3.27
CA VAL A 31 -9.37 2.22 -4.41
C VAL A 31 -8.18 1.28 -4.61
N TYR A 32 -8.15 0.58 -5.73
CA TYR A 32 -7.07 -0.33 -6.08
C TYR A 32 -5.93 0.37 -6.80
N THR A 33 -4.70 0.06 -6.40
CA THR A 33 -3.50 0.51 -7.10
C THR A 33 -3.48 -0.15 -8.49
N PRO A 34 -3.11 0.56 -9.57
CA PRO A 34 -2.99 -0.05 -10.89
C PRO A 34 -2.07 -1.27 -10.89
N LYS A 35 -2.36 -2.26 -11.74
CA LYS A 35 -1.45 -3.39 -11.95
C LYS A 35 -0.08 -2.88 -12.37
N ASN A 36 0.99 -3.46 -11.80
CA ASN A 36 2.38 -3.01 -11.97
C ASN A 36 2.65 -1.55 -11.53
N GLY A 37 1.75 -0.95 -10.76
CA GLY A 37 1.85 0.41 -10.21
C GLY A 37 2.34 0.45 -8.77
N SER A 38 3.22 -0.46 -8.35
CA SER A 38 3.74 -0.55 -6.96
C SER A 38 4.28 0.78 -6.42
N TRP A 39 4.87 1.60 -7.29
CA TRP A 39 5.39 2.92 -6.96
C TRP A 39 4.31 3.95 -6.56
N LEU A 40 3.03 3.64 -6.75
CA LEU A 40 1.88 4.42 -6.24
C LEU A 40 1.34 3.86 -4.91
N ASN A 41 1.82 2.69 -4.46
CA ASN A 41 1.38 2.08 -3.21
C ASN A 41 2.18 2.63 -2.02
N ILE A 42 1.53 3.43 -1.16
CA ILE A 42 2.15 4.05 0.02
C ILE A 42 2.78 2.99 0.95
N ALA A 43 2.14 1.84 1.13
CA ALA A 43 2.66 0.80 2.00
C ALA A 43 3.99 0.22 1.47
N GLU A 44 4.08 -0.02 0.16
CA GLU A 44 5.31 -0.50 -0.48
C GLU A 44 6.44 0.55 -0.44
N ILE A 45 6.10 1.84 -0.60
CA ILE A 45 7.06 2.93 -0.44
C ILE A 45 7.64 2.95 0.97
N GLU A 46 6.82 2.89 2.02
CA GLU A 46 7.29 2.88 3.40
C GLU A 46 8.07 1.61 3.74
N LEU A 47 7.71 0.45 3.17
CA LEU A 47 8.50 -0.78 3.31
C LEU A 47 9.89 -0.66 2.65
N ASN A 48 10.01 0.05 1.53
CA ASN A 48 11.30 0.35 0.91
C ASN A 48 12.14 1.27 1.82
N VAL A 49 11.53 2.31 2.40
CA VAL A 49 12.20 3.19 3.38
C VAL A 49 12.69 2.40 4.60
N LEU A 50 11.83 1.56 5.20
CA LEU A 50 12.20 0.68 6.31
C LEU A 50 13.38 -0.22 5.92
N SER A 51 13.29 -0.85 4.75
CA SER A 51 14.33 -1.74 4.25
C SER A 51 15.65 -1.01 4.07
N GLY A 52 15.58 0.21 3.53
CA GLY A 52 16.72 1.08 3.26
C GLY A 52 17.41 1.62 4.51
N GLN A 53 16.66 1.84 5.59
CA GLN A 53 17.15 2.44 6.83
C GLN A 53 17.56 1.40 7.88
N TYR A 54 16.75 0.36 8.11
CA TYR A 54 16.91 -0.56 9.25
C TYR A 54 17.20 -2.00 8.87
N LEU A 55 16.72 -2.48 7.71
CA LEU A 55 16.88 -3.89 7.31
C LEU A 55 18.09 -4.16 6.41
N LYS A 56 18.98 -3.17 6.17
CA LYS A 56 20.24 -3.35 5.42
C LYS A 56 21.31 -4.19 6.13
N ARG A 57 20.99 -4.77 7.29
CA ARG A 57 21.90 -5.59 8.10
C ARG A 57 21.31 -6.96 8.35
N ARG A 58 22.19 -7.95 8.51
CA ARG A 58 21.78 -9.30 8.92
C ARG A 58 21.34 -9.28 10.39
N MET A 59 20.18 -9.88 10.65
CA MET A 59 19.68 -10.18 11.99
C MET A 59 19.38 -11.68 12.02
N ASP A 60 19.87 -12.35 13.04
CA ASP A 60 19.79 -13.80 13.24
C ASP A 60 18.55 -14.23 14.05
N ASN A 61 17.91 -13.27 14.73
CA ASN A 61 16.78 -13.52 15.61
C ASN A 61 15.56 -12.65 15.23
N ILE A 62 14.40 -13.31 15.08
CA ILE A 62 13.12 -12.65 14.78
C ILE A 62 12.68 -11.67 15.88
N GLU A 63 13.01 -11.93 17.15
CA GLU A 63 12.66 -11.00 18.24
C GLU A 63 13.42 -9.68 18.12
N ASN A 64 14.68 -9.73 17.69
CA ASN A 64 15.46 -8.52 17.42
C ASN A 64 14.85 -7.74 16.25
N VAL A 65 14.44 -8.44 15.17
CA VAL A 65 13.74 -7.81 14.04
C VAL A 65 12.47 -7.11 14.49
N ARG A 66 11.63 -7.76 15.31
CA ARG A 66 10.37 -7.18 15.83
C ARG A 66 10.62 -5.93 16.65
N LYS A 67 11.58 -5.98 17.58
CA LYS A 67 11.94 -4.85 18.45
C LYS A 67 12.40 -3.64 17.64
N GLU A 68 13.27 -3.86 16.66
CA GLU A 68 13.82 -2.80 15.80
C GLU A 68 12.77 -2.19 14.89
N ILE A 69 11.92 -3.01 14.25
CA ILE A 69 10.82 -2.53 13.41
C ILE A 69 9.83 -1.71 14.26
N LEU A 70 9.50 -2.14 15.47
CA LEU A 70 8.60 -1.40 16.35
C LEU A 70 9.19 -0.04 16.76
N ALA A 71 10.47 0.00 17.11
CA ALA A 71 11.17 1.24 17.42
C ALA A 71 11.20 2.20 16.21
N TRP A 72 11.49 1.67 15.02
CA TRP A 72 11.46 2.44 13.78
C TRP A 72 10.07 2.97 13.45
N GLN A 73 9.03 2.12 13.55
CA GLN A 73 7.65 2.50 13.28
C GLN A 73 7.19 3.63 14.21
N ASN A 74 7.49 3.53 15.51
CA ASN A 74 7.19 4.58 16.47
C ASN A 74 7.88 5.90 16.11
N TYR A 75 9.17 5.85 15.76
CA TYR A 75 9.90 7.03 15.31
C TYR A 75 9.31 7.64 14.03
N ARG A 76 8.96 6.81 13.05
CA ARG A 76 8.40 7.23 11.75
C ARG A 76 7.01 7.85 11.90
N ASN A 77 6.13 7.22 12.67
CA ASN A 77 4.77 7.71 12.93
C ASN A 77 4.78 9.10 13.59
N ASN A 78 5.72 9.35 14.50
CA ASN A 78 5.86 10.65 15.17
C ASN A 78 6.46 11.75 14.30
N LYS A 79 6.97 11.44 13.10
CA LYS A 79 7.48 12.44 12.16
C LYS A 79 6.40 13.12 11.34
N ASN A 80 5.15 12.63 11.36
CA ASN A 80 4.02 13.15 10.57
C ASN A 80 4.38 13.43 9.10
N SER A 81 5.26 12.59 8.52
CA SER A 81 5.73 12.79 7.16
C SER A 81 4.62 12.50 6.17
N LYS A 82 4.44 13.40 5.21
CA LYS A 82 3.46 13.23 4.12
C LYS A 82 4.19 12.79 2.85
N VAL A 83 3.51 11.98 2.04
CA VAL A 83 3.98 11.69 0.69
C VAL A 83 3.81 12.95 -0.15
N ASN A 84 4.90 13.43 -0.74
CA ASN A 84 4.86 14.52 -1.71
C ASN A 84 4.68 13.93 -3.11
N TRP A 85 3.43 13.81 -3.55
CA TRP A 85 3.11 13.29 -4.87
C TRP A 85 3.48 14.32 -5.94
N GLN A 86 4.51 14.02 -6.74
CA GLN A 86 4.97 14.89 -7.83
C GLN A 86 4.48 14.45 -9.21
N PHE A 87 3.95 13.24 -9.35
CA PHE A 87 3.48 12.71 -10.62
C PHE A 87 1.97 12.94 -10.75
N THR A 88 1.58 13.78 -11.70
CA THR A 88 0.18 14.15 -11.91
C THR A 88 -0.53 13.22 -12.90
N THR A 89 -1.86 13.31 -12.96
CA THR A 89 -2.65 12.61 -13.97
C THR A 89 -2.31 13.06 -15.39
N ASP A 90 -1.93 14.32 -15.57
CA ASP A 90 -1.56 14.88 -16.88
C ASP A 90 -0.21 14.32 -17.33
N ASP A 91 0.76 14.22 -16.41
CA ASP A 91 2.04 13.55 -16.65
C ASP A 91 1.82 12.07 -17.02
N ALA A 92 0.88 11.41 -16.33
CA ALA A 92 0.53 10.03 -16.61
C ALA A 92 0.00 9.83 -18.03
N ARG A 93 -0.88 10.71 -18.52
CA ARG A 93 -1.45 10.63 -19.88
C ARG A 93 -0.37 10.69 -20.95
N ILE A 94 0.67 11.49 -20.75
CA ILE A 94 1.78 11.62 -21.70
C ILE A 94 2.73 10.42 -21.58
N LYS A 95 3.26 10.18 -20.37
CA LYS A 95 4.31 9.19 -20.12
C LYS A 95 3.85 7.75 -20.30
N LEU A 96 2.59 7.48 -19.95
CA LEU A 96 1.97 6.15 -20.01
C LEU A 96 1.00 6.01 -21.19
N SER A 97 1.08 6.90 -22.20
CA SER A 97 0.20 6.90 -23.38
C SER A 97 0.01 5.51 -24.01
N ARG A 98 1.08 4.70 -24.09
CA ARG A 98 1.06 3.34 -24.67
C ARG A 98 0.19 2.32 -23.94
N ILE A 99 -0.15 2.54 -22.67
CA ILE A 99 -0.98 1.60 -21.89
C ILE A 99 -2.44 2.04 -21.77
N TYR A 100 -2.78 3.22 -22.30
CA TYR A 100 -4.18 3.63 -22.39
C TYR A 100 -4.87 2.83 -23.50
N PRO A 101 -6.13 2.39 -23.29
CA PRO A 101 -6.89 1.76 -24.35
C PRO A 101 -7.03 2.70 -25.54
N THR A 102 -6.68 2.21 -26.74
CA THR A 102 -7.06 2.88 -27.99
C THR A 102 -8.54 2.66 -28.18
N ILE A 103 -9.30 3.74 -28.35
CA ILE A 103 -10.69 3.63 -28.80
C ILE A 103 -10.60 3.40 -30.30
N GLU A 104 -10.95 2.20 -30.75
CA GLU A 104 -11.16 1.91 -32.17
C GLU A 104 -12.61 2.29 -32.50
N ASP A 105 -12.81 3.08 -33.56
CA ASP A 105 -14.13 3.46 -34.09
C ASP A 105 -14.83 2.29 -34.80
#